data_AF-A0AAD9TJ24-F1
#
_entry.id   AF-A0AAD9TJ24-F1
#
_cell.length_a   1.000
_cell.length_b   1.000
_cell.length_c   1.000
_cell.angle_alpha   90.00
_cell.angle_beta   90.00
_cell.angle_gamma   90.00
#
_symmetry.space_group_name_H-M   'P 1'
#
loop_
_entity.id
_entity.type
_entity.pdbx_description
1 polymer ?
#
loop_
_entity_poly.entity_id
_entity_poly.type
_entity_poly.pdbx_seq_one_letter_code
_entity_poly.pdbx_strand_id
1 'polypeptide(L)'
;MRSKQPVTLAERMDQLVTSTTREVPKLLILPIYSQLPADLQAKIFQKAEDGARKCIVATNIAETSLTVDGIYYVIDTGYVKMKVYNPKMGMDALQVFPVSRAAADQRAGRAGRTGPGTCYRLYTENAYLNEMLPSPVPEIQRTNLGNVVLLLKSL
;
A
#
# COMPACT_ATOMS: atom_id res chain seq x y z
N MET A 1 4.60 -12.92 -9.65
CA MET A 1 5.68 -11.96 -9.30
C MET A 1 5.70 -11.80 -7.78
N ARG A 2 6.59 -12.55 -7.11
CA ARG A 2 6.87 -12.37 -5.68
C ARG A 2 7.45 -10.96 -5.47
N SER A 3 7.04 -10.28 -4.41
CA SER A 3 7.41 -8.91 -4.06
C SER A 3 8.94 -8.79 -3.81
N LYS A 4 9.74 -8.66 -4.86
CA LYS A 4 11.17 -8.28 -4.78
C LYS A 4 11.40 -6.82 -4.34
N GLN A 5 10.32 -6.04 -4.22
CA GLN A 5 10.35 -4.60 -3.91
C GLN A 5 11.14 -4.19 -2.66
N PRO A 6 11.06 -4.87 -1.49
CA PRO A 6 11.82 -4.44 -0.32
C PRO A 6 13.34 -4.65 -0.49
N VAL A 7 13.76 -5.72 -1.17
CA VAL A 7 15.18 -6.01 -1.44
C VAL A 7 15.76 -4.93 -2.36
N THR A 8 15.04 -4.60 -3.44
CA THR A 8 15.48 -3.55 -4.37
C THR A 8 15.53 -2.15 -3.76
N LEU A 9 14.70 -1.86 -2.75
CA LEU A 9 14.71 -0.56 -2.07
C LEU A 9 15.87 -0.44 -1.10
N ALA A 10 16.18 -1.51 -0.36
CA ALA A 10 17.35 -1.54 0.51
C ALA A 10 18.65 -1.39 -0.29
N GLU A 11 18.81 -2.19 -1.35
CA GLU A 11 19.96 -2.10 -2.27
C GLU A 11 20.14 -0.70 -2.85
N ARG A 12 19.04 -0.07 -3.28
CA ARG A 12 19.08 1.28 -3.87
C ARG A 12 19.40 2.35 -2.82
N MET A 13 18.98 2.16 -1.57
CA MET A 13 19.31 3.09 -0.50
C MET A 13 20.80 2.99 -0.14
N ASP A 14 21.38 1.80 -0.09
CA ASP A 14 22.81 1.60 0.14
C ASP A 14 23.67 2.26 -0.96
N GLN A 15 23.23 2.16 -2.22
CA GLN A 15 23.86 2.86 -3.34
C GLN A 15 23.83 4.39 -3.16
N LEU A 16 22.67 4.94 -2.76
CA LEU A 16 22.51 6.39 -2.55
C LEU A 16 23.38 6.90 -1.40
N VAL A 17 23.45 6.15 -0.30
CA VAL A 17 24.31 6.46 0.85
C VAL A 17 25.78 6.47 0.43
N THR A 18 26.22 5.49 -0.36
CA THR A 18 27.60 5.41 -0.86
C THR A 18 27.95 6.56 -1.81
N SER A 19 26.99 7.03 -2.60
CA SER A 19 27.20 8.13 -3.56
C SER A 19 27.17 9.54 -2.95
N THR A 20 26.74 9.67 -1.68
CA THR A 20 26.48 10.96 -1.04
C THR A 20 27.55 11.27 0.00
N THR A 21 28.06 12.51 0.02
CA THR A 21 29.04 12.99 1.02
C THR A 21 28.43 13.41 2.35
N ARG A 22 27.10 13.38 2.48
CA ARG A 22 26.37 13.68 3.72
C ARG A 22 26.13 12.41 4.52
N GLU A 23 26.31 12.48 5.84
CA GLU A 23 25.84 11.43 6.74
C GLU A 23 24.32 11.30 6.65
N VAL A 24 23.86 10.09 6.31
CA VAL A 24 22.45 9.74 6.25
C VAL A 24 22.13 8.84 7.44
N PRO A 25 21.17 9.19 8.31
CA PRO A 25 20.76 8.33 9.41
C PRO A 25 20.24 6.98 8.91
N LYS A 26 20.47 5.92 9.69
CA LYS A 26 20.03 4.56 9.36
C LYS A 26 18.50 4.50 9.20
N LEU A 27 18.06 3.83 8.13
CA LEU A 27 16.64 3.61 7.80
C LEU A 27 16.30 2.11 7.90
N LEU A 28 15.33 1.77 8.74
CA LEU A 28 14.84 0.40 8.88
C LEU A 28 13.69 0.16 7.89
N ILE A 29 13.94 -0.62 6.83
CA ILE A 29 12.96 -0.92 5.78
C ILE A 29 12.20 -2.21 6.11
N LEU A 30 10.88 -2.13 6.23
CA LEU A 30 10.02 -3.25 6.61
C LEU A 30 8.88 -3.43 5.59
N PRO A 31 8.81 -4.56 4.87
CA PRO A 31 7.67 -4.83 3.98
C PRO A 31 6.44 -5.28 4.75
N ILE A 32 5.24 -4.95 4.24
CA ILE A 32 3.98 -5.56 4.69
C ILE A 32 3.01 -5.82 3.53
N TYR A 33 2.60 -7.08 3.43
CA TYR A 33 1.64 -7.58 2.44
C TYR A 33 0.95 -8.84 2.96
N SER A 34 -0.20 -9.19 2.39
CA SER A 34 -1.11 -10.21 2.94
C SER A 34 -0.53 -11.62 3.11
N GLN A 35 0.55 -11.97 2.39
CA GLN A 35 1.20 -13.29 2.44
C GLN A 35 2.42 -13.33 3.37
N LEU A 36 2.75 -12.22 4.04
CA LEU A 36 3.90 -12.16 4.92
C LEU A 36 3.63 -12.98 6.21
N PRO A 37 4.59 -13.79 6.70
CA PRO A 37 4.47 -14.48 7.98
C PRO A 37 4.15 -13.54 9.16
N ALA A 38 3.37 -14.02 10.13
CA ALA A 38 2.84 -13.20 11.23
C ALA A 38 3.95 -12.63 12.14
N ASP A 39 5.03 -13.39 12.35
CA ASP A 39 6.23 -12.96 13.07
C ASP A 39 6.92 -11.77 12.39
N LEU A 40 6.98 -11.77 11.06
CA LEU A 40 7.52 -10.65 10.28
C LEU A 40 6.58 -9.46 10.22
N GLN A 41 5.26 -9.68 10.16
CA GLN A 41 4.27 -8.61 10.28
C GLN A 41 4.38 -7.91 11.65
N ALA A 42 4.60 -8.67 12.73
CA ALA A 42 4.72 -8.11 14.08
C ALA A 42 5.86 -7.10 14.22
N LYS A 43 6.94 -7.24 13.43
CA LYS A 43 8.11 -6.35 13.47
C LYS A 43 7.78 -4.88 13.18
N ILE A 44 6.73 -4.60 12.41
CA ILE A 44 6.35 -3.22 12.09
C ILE A 44 5.85 -2.44 13.33
N PHE A 45 5.28 -3.16 14.30
CA PHE A 45 4.72 -2.60 15.52
C PHE A 45 5.77 -2.42 16.61
N GLN A 46 6.90 -3.11 16.50
CA GLN A 46 8.01 -2.95 17.43
C GLN A 46 8.64 -1.56 17.26
N LYS A 47 9.15 -1.01 18.38
CA LYS A 47 9.94 0.23 18.34
C LYS A 47 11.24 -0.05 17.58
N ALA A 48 11.69 0.94 16.82
CA ALA A 48 12.98 0.83 16.14
C ALA A 48 14.11 0.86 17.17
N GLU A 49 15.09 -0.02 16.99
CA GLU A 49 16.35 0.01 17.73
C GLU A 49 17.11 1.32 17.42
N ASP A 50 17.82 1.85 18.41
CA ASP A 50 18.66 3.05 18.32
C ASP A 50 17.99 4.33 17.81
N GLY A 51 16.65 4.42 17.87
CA GLY A 51 15.92 5.58 17.37
C GLY A 51 15.96 5.74 15.85
N ALA A 52 16.34 4.68 15.12
CA ALA A 52 16.37 4.68 13.66
C ALA A 52 14.97 4.96 13.07
N ARG A 53 14.92 5.64 11.92
CA ARG A 53 13.65 5.91 11.23
C ARG A 53 13.13 4.62 10.59
N LYS A 54 11.84 4.30 10.77
CA LYS A 54 11.19 3.18 10.09
C LYS A 54 10.64 3.63 8.73
N CYS A 55 10.84 2.81 7.71
CA CYS A 55 10.21 2.91 6.40
C CYS A 55 9.40 1.65 6.14
N ILE A 56 8.07 1.77 6.19
CA ILE A 56 7.17 0.64 5.97
C ILE A 56 6.72 0.66 4.52
N VAL A 57 7.04 -0.40 3.78
CA VAL A 57 6.62 -0.57 2.38
C VAL A 57 5.40 -1.46 2.36
N ALA A 58 4.23 -0.85 2.19
CA ALA A 58 2.96 -1.53 2.33
C ALA A 58 2.20 -1.65 1.00
N THR A 59 1.39 -2.71 0.90
CA THR A 59 0.28 -2.79 -0.06
C THR A 59 -0.94 -2.05 0.49
N ASN A 60 -2.08 -2.12 -0.20
CA ASN A 60 -3.35 -1.53 0.25
C ASN A 60 -3.85 -2.07 1.62
N ILE A 61 -3.20 -3.07 2.22
CA ILE A 61 -3.45 -3.49 3.60
C ILE A 61 -3.26 -2.36 4.62
N ALA A 62 -2.36 -1.42 4.36
CA ALA A 62 -2.15 -0.26 5.23
C ALA A 62 -3.27 0.78 5.14
N GLU A 63 -4.10 0.73 4.09
CA GLU A 63 -5.16 1.71 3.86
C GLU A 63 -6.27 1.61 4.91
N THR A 64 -6.70 0.39 5.23
CA THR A 64 -7.85 0.15 6.11
C THR A 64 -7.48 -0.61 7.38
N SER A 65 -6.75 -1.72 7.26
CA SER A 65 -6.64 -2.74 8.30
C SER A 65 -5.50 -2.57 9.30
N LEU A 66 -4.64 -1.56 9.14
CA LEU A 66 -3.42 -1.44 9.93
C LEU A 66 -3.31 -0.10 10.66
N THR A 67 -3.06 -0.15 11.96
CA THR A 67 -2.80 1.03 12.80
C THR A 67 -1.37 0.98 13.31
N VAL A 68 -0.45 1.58 12.55
CA VAL A 68 0.94 1.76 12.98
C VAL A 68 1.06 3.19 13.50
N ASP A 69 1.41 3.33 14.77
CA ASP A 69 1.65 4.62 15.38
C ASP A 69 3.00 5.21 14.94
N GLY A 70 3.10 6.54 14.96
CA GLY A 70 4.33 7.24 14.61
C GLY A 70 4.59 7.38 13.11
N ILE A 71 3.56 7.24 12.27
CA ILE A 71 3.64 7.59 10.85
C ILE A 71 3.44 9.11 10.72
N TYR A 72 4.50 9.82 10.35
CA TYR A 72 4.46 11.26 10.02
C TYR A 72 4.50 11.53 8.52
N TYR A 73 4.98 10.57 7.74
CA TYR A 73 5.20 10.73 6.29
C TYR A 73 4.55 9.57 5.54
N VAL A 74 3.77 9.91 4.52
CA VAL A 74 3.19 8.95 3.58
C VAL A 74 3.69 9.30 2.18
N ILE A 75 4.08 8.28 1.43
CA ILE A 75 4.40 8.40 0.00
C ILE A 75 3.36 7.57 -0.75
N ASP A 76 2.51 8.22 -1.53
CA ASP A 76 1.44 7.56 -2.27
C ASP A 76 1.76 7.54 -3.77
N THR A 77 1.93 6.33 -4.31
CA THR A 77 2.16 6.12 -5.74
C THR A 77 0.88 6.31 -6.56
N GLY A 78 -0.30 6.29 -5.93
CA GLY A 78 -1.58 6.43 -6.61
C GLY A 78 -2.07 5.16 -7.30
N TYR A 79 -1.46 3.99 -7.02
CA TYR A 79 -1.85 2.72 -7.62
C TYR A 79 -2.30 1.68 -6.59
N VAL A 80 -3.13 0.74 -7.07
CA VAL A 80 -3.56 -0.45 -6.36
C VAL A 80 -3.57 -1.64 -7.30
N LYS A 81 -3.15 -2.80 -6.80
CA LYS A 81 -3.30 -4.07 -7.50
C LYS A 81 -4.54 -4.76 -6.98
N MET A 82 -5.47 -5.08 -7.86
CA MET A 82 -6.77 -5.61 -7.47
C MET A 82 -7.28 -6.65 -8.45
N LYS A 83 -8.17 -7.50 -7.95
CA LYS A 83 -8.79 -8.59 -8.70
C LYS A 83 -9.96 -8.04 -9.51
N VAL A 84 -9.99 -8.35 -10.81
CA VAL A 84 -11.04 -7.93 -11.74
C VAL A 84 -11.49 -9.12 -12.58
N TYR A 85 -12.80 -9.31 -12.64
CA TYR A 85 -13.44 -10.33 -13.47
C TYR A 85 -13.57 -9.85 -14.91
N ASN A 86 -13.09 -10.67 -15.86
CA ASN A 86 -13.33 -10.43 -17.28
C ASN A 86 -14.50 -11.30 -17.78
N PRO A 87 -15.68 -10.72 -18.06
CA PRO A 87 -16.86 -11.48 -18.46
C PRO A 87 -16.71 -12.14 -19.83
N LYS A 88 -15.85 -11.63 -20.72
CA LYS A 88 -15.60 -12.22 -22.04
C LYS A 88 -14.75 -13.48 -21.95
N MET A 89 -13.82 -13.53 -21.01
CA MET A 89 -12.93 -14.67 -20.80
C MET A 89 -13.44 -15.63 -19.71
N GLY A 90 -14.42 -15.22 -18.91
CA GLY A 90 -14.98 -16.03 -17.82
C GLY A 90 -14.02 -16.23 -16.65
N MET A 91 -12.98 -15.40 -16.50
CA MET A 91 -11.93 -15.58 -15.49
C MET A 91 -11.54 -14.28 -14.80
N ASP A 92 -11.03 -14.42 -13.58
CA ASP A 92 -10.47 -13.33 -12.81
C ASP A 92 -9.01 -13.04 -13.21
N ALA A 93 -8.65 -11.76 -13.24
CA ALA A 93 -7.29 -11.29 -13.48
C ALA A 93 -6.84 -10.33 -12.36
N LEU A 94 -5.54 -10.32 -12.08
CA LEU A 94 -4.94 -9.32 -11.20
C LEU A 94 -4.32 -8.20 -12.04
N GLN A 95 -4.91 -7.02 -11.98
CA GLN A 95 -4.48 -5.85 -12.74
C GLN A 95 -4.17 -4.68 -11.80
N VAL A 96 -3.32 -3.78 -12.27
CA VAL A 96 -2.94 -2.56 -11.55
C VAL A 96 -3.81 -1.42 -12.08
N PHE A 97 -4.43 -0.67 -11.17
CA PHE A 97 -5.28 0.47 -11.48
C PHE A 97 -4.87 1.68 -10.65
N PRO A 98 -5.19 2.90 -11.12
CA PRO A 98 -5.20 4.08 -10.26
C PRO A 98 -6.14 3.87 -9.07
N VAL A 99 -5.77 4.44 -7.92
CA VAL A 99 -6.65 4.45 -6.73
C VAL A 99 -7.83 5.39 -6.92
N SER A 100 -8.88 5.22 -6.12
CA SER A 100 -9.92 6.23 -6.01
C SER A 100 -9.46 7.42 -5.15
N ARG A 101 -10.13 8.56 -5.27
CA ARG A 101 -9.92 9.73 -4.41
C ARG A 101 -10.12 9.38 -2.94
N ALA A 102 -11.20 8.68 -2.62
CA ALA A 102 -11.46 8.20 -1.25
C ALA A 102 -10.31 7.32 -0.69
N ALA A 103 -9.70 6.47 -1.51
CA ALA A 103 -8.56 5.64 -1.10
C ALA A 103 -7.29 6.47 -0.89
N ALA A 104 -7.00 7.40 -1.81
CA ALA A 104 -5.90 8.34 -1.68
C ALA A 104 -6.01 9.24 -0.43
N ASP A 105 -7.23 9.63 -0.06
CA ASP A 105 -7.49 10.42 1.15
C ASP A 105 -7.31 9.59 2.42
N GLN A 106 -7.75 8.32 2.42
CA GLN A 106 -7.47 7.40 3.53
C GLN A 106 -5.97 7.19 3.73
N ARG A 107 -5.20 7.03 2.63
CA ARG A 107 -3.74 6.92 2.67
C ARG A 107 -3.11 8.17 3.27
N ALA A 108 -3.51 9.35 2.81
CA ALA A 108 -3.01 10.63 3.35
C ALA A 108 -3.33 10.77 4.85
N GLY A 109 -4.51 10.33 5.28
CA GLY A 109 -4.94 10.34 6.69
C GLY A 109 -4.04 9.51 7.62
N ARG A 110 -3.25 8.57 7.10
CA ARG A 110 -2.29 7.80 7.92
C ARG A 110 -1.18 8.65 8.53
N ALA A 111 -0.75 9.70 7.83
CA ALA A 111 0.27 10.63 8.34
C ALA A 111 -0.24 11.50 9.50
N GLY A 112 -1.56 11.70 9.62
CA GLY A 112 -2.16 12.62 10.58
C GLY A 112 -2.60 12.01 11.91
N ARG A 113 -2.27 10.73 12.18
CA ARG A 113 -2.82 10.02 13.36
C ARG A 113 -2.16 10.43 14.68
N THR A 114 -0.86 10.66 14.68
CA THR A 114 -0.08 10.95 15.91
C THR A 114 0.25 12.43 16.05
N GLY A 115 0.18 13.20 14.96
CA GLY A 115 0.47 14.63 14.93
C GLY A 115 0.42 15.18 13.51
N PRO A 116 0.90 16.42 13.29
CA PRO A 116 1.01 16.99 11.95
C PRO A 116 1.88 16.11 11.06
N GLY A 117 1.32 15.62 9.96
CA GLY A 117 2.02 14.76 9.01
C GLY A 117 1.94 15.28 7.58
N THR A 118 2.75 14.69 6.70
CA THR A 118 2.83 15.08 5.28
C THR A 118 2.61 13.87 4.38
N CYS A 119 1.76 14.05 3.36
CA CYS A 119 1.55 13.06 2.32
C CYS A 119 2.14 13.56 1.00
N TYR A 120 3.05 12.79 0.42
CA TYR A 120 3.66 13.03 -0.88
C TYR A 120 2.97 12.16 -1.93
N ARG A 121 2.15 12.78 -2.78
CA ARG A 121 1.46 12.11 -3.90
C ARG A 121 2.35 12.15 -5.14
N LEU A 122 2.60 11.00 -5.76
CA LEU A 122 3.44 10.89 -6.98
C LEU A 122 2.63 11.08 -8.27
N TYR A 123 1.56 11.85 -8.20
CA TYR A 123 0.66 12.17 -9.31
C TYR A 123 0.21 13.62 -9.19
N THR A 124 -0.22 14.20 -10.31
CA THR A 124 -0.62 15.61 -10.37
C THR A 124 -1.98 15.83 -9.71
N GLU A 125 -2.24 17.07 -9.30
CA GLU A 125 -3.57 17.49 -8.83
C GLU A 125 -4.63 17.29 -9.91
N ASN A 126 -4.29 17.54 -11.18
CA ASN A 126 -5.19 17.25 -12.30
C ASN A 126 -5.59 15.77 -12.37
N ALA A 127 -4.63 14.85 -12.24
CA ALA A 127 -4.93 13.42 -12.23
C ALA A 127 -5.82 13.04 -11.04
N TYR A 128 -5.56 13.62 -9.87
CA TYR A 128 -6.40 13.43 -8.69
C TYR A 128 -7.85 13.89 -8.91
N LEU A 129 -8.05 15.06 -9.51
CA LEU A 129 -9.38 15.66 -9.67
C LEU A 129 -10.17 15.06 -10.84
N ASN A 130 -9.50 14.75 -11.95
CA ASN A 130 -10.14 14.47 -13.24
C ASN A 130 -9.97 13.03 -13.73
N GLU A 131 -8.94 12.30 -13.29
CA GLU A 131 -8.66 10.93 -13.77
C GLU A 131 -9.05 9.86 -12.74
N MET A 132 -8.98 10.16 -11.44
CA MET A 132 -9.31 9.22 -10.37
C MET A 132 -10.80 9.13 -10.10
N LEU A 133 -11.30 7.91 -9.91
CA LEU A 133 -12.69 7.68 -9.50
C LEU A 133 -12.96 8.28 -8.11
N PRO A 134 -14.16 8.82 -7.83
CA PRO A 134 -14.49 9.32 -6.49
C PRO A 134 -14.38 8.24 -5.40
N SER A 135 -14.91 7.05 -5.68
CA SER A 135 -14.99 5.92 -4.76
C SER A 135 -14.55 4.63 -5.46
N PRO A 136 -14.06 3.63 -4.70
CA PRO A 136 -13.68 2.35 -5.29
C PRO A 136 -14.92 1.63 -5.81
N VAL A 137 -14.80 0.98 -6.96
CA VAL A 137 -15.88 0.13 -7.49
C VAL A 137 -16.11 -1.05 -6.53
N PRO A 138 -17.36 -1.37 -6.17
CA PRO A 138 -17.66 -2.47 -5.25
C PRO A 138 -17.11 -3.82 -5.72
N GLU A 139 -16.71 -4.68 -4.77
CA GLU A 139 -16.14 -6.00 -5.08
C GLU A 139 -17.14 -6.92 -5.81
N ILE A 140 -18.42 -6.83 -5.47
CA ILE A 140 -19.50 -7.60 -6.12
C ILE A 140 -19.61 -7.30 -7.64
N GLN A 141 -19.22 -6.11 -8.08
CA GLN A 141 -19.26 -5.75 -9.51
C GLN A 141 -18.00 -6.20 -10.27
N ARG A 142 -16.99 -6.71 -9.56
CA ARG A 142 -15.65 -6.97 -10.12
C ARG A 142 -15.14 -8.38 -9.87
N THR A 143 -15.96 -9.27 -9.35
CA THR A 143 -15.59 -10.65 -9.03
C THR A 143 -16.60 -11.63 -9.61
N ASN A 144 -16.17 -12.87 -9.84
CA ASN A 144 -17.08 -13.94 -10.20
C ASN A 144 -18.01 -14.28 -9.03
N LEU A 145 -19.32 -14.19 -9.25
CA LEU A 145 -20.36 -14.42 -8.24
C LEU A 145 -20.76 -15.90 -8.07
N GLY A 146 -20.20 -16.83 -8.85
CA GLY A 146 -20.59 -18.25 -8.82
C GLY A 146 -20.54 -18.85 -7.41
N ASN A 147 -19.45 -18.61 -6.67
CA ASN A 147 -19.33 -19.08 -5.28
C ASN A 147 -20.35 -18.43 -4.34
N VAL A 148 -20.64 -17.14 -4.54
CA VAL A 148 -21.63 -16.40 -3.73
C VAL A 148 -23.03 -16.95 -3.98
N VAL A 149 -23.39 -17.21 -5.24
CA VAL A 149 -24.69 -17.79 -5.61
C VAL A 149 -24.84 -19.21 -5.05
N LEU A 150 -23.81 -20.05 -5.14
CA LEU A 150 -23.81 -21.39 -4.54
C LEU A 150 -24.02 -21.33 -3.03
N LEU A 151 -23.31 -20.43 -2.34
CA LEU A 151 -23.48 -20.21 -0.91
C LEU A 151 -24.91 -19.77 -0.57
N LEU A 152 -25.45 -18.77 -1.28
CA LEU A 152 -26.82 -18.28 -1.07
C LEU A 152 -27.90 -19.32 -1.35
N LYS A 153 -27.63 -20.31 -2.21
CA LYS A 153 -28.53 -21.44 -2.49
C LYS A 153 -28.45 -22.54 -1.44
N SER A 154 -27.37 -22.59 -0.66
CA SER A 154 -27.17 -23.56 0.43
C SER A 154 -27.69 -23.07 1.79
N LEU A 155 -28.03 -21.77 1.87
CA LEU A 155 -28.74 -21.16 2.99
C LEU A 155 -30.25 -21.43 2.87
#